data_AF-A0A2V8E741-F1
#
_entry.id   AF-A0A2V8E741-F1
#
_cell.length_a   1.000
_cell.length_b   1.000
_cell.length_c   1.000
_cell.angle_alpha   90.00
_cell.angle_beta   90.00
_cell.angle_gamma   90.00
#
_symmetry.space_group_name_H-M   'P 1'
#
loop_
_entity.id
_entity.type
_entity.pdbx_description
1 polymer ?
#
loop_
_entity_poly.entity_id
_entity_poly.type
_entity_poly.pdbx_seq_one_letter_code
_entity_poly.pdbx_strand_id
1 'polypeptide(L)'
;MAEAKVSPDALLARLKEKDRARLRIYIGAAPGVGKTYAMLREAHALRSRDLDVVIGLIETYGRQDTDAQLQDLELIPRKVVDYRGATMEEMDVEAILARTPQIVVVDELAHTNVPGSRHEKRYEDVLDILNAGIHVMTAVNIQHLETLNDAVARVTGVRVRETVPDTFLDRADEVINVDATVEELRTRLRQGKIYKPEKVEQALTNFFRKGNLSTLRELALRAVADEVGEKAASYREREGLEPALIPERVMVCMSSNALAPRVLRTGARIAGRLGAKWYAVYVETPKERPGRIGPPDAEALQQNI
;
A
#
# COMPACT_ATOMS: atom_id res chain seq x y z
N MET A 1 6.08 -16.15 -37.59
CA MET A 1 5.95 -15.51 -36.27
C MET A 1 7.30 -14.90 -35.97
N ALA A 2 7.42 -13.58 -36.05
CA ALA A 2 8.68 -12.91 -35.75
C ALA A 2 8.91 -12.99 -34.25
N GLU A 3 10.03 -13.59 -33.83
CA GLU A 3 10.51 -13.49 -32.46
C GLU A 3 10.67 -12.00 -32.15
N ALA A 4 9.84 -11.48 -31.25
CA ALA A 4 10.02 -10.13 -30.73
C ALA A 4 11.37 -10.10 -30.02
N LYS A 5 12.38 -9.51 -30.67
CA LYS A 5 13.69 -9.26 -30.07
C LYS A 5 13.48 -8.33 -28.87
N VAL A 6 13.55 -8.91 -27.68
CA VAL A 6 13.64 -8.17 -26.42
C VAL A 6 14.74 -7.12 -26.55
N SER A 7 14.42 -5.85 -26.27
CA SER A 7 15.39 -4.77 -26.44
C SER A 7 16.58 -4.95 -25.48
N PRO A 8 17.79 -4.46 -25.83
CA PRO A 8 18.93 -4.46 -24.92
C PRO A 8 18.62 -3.81 -23.57
N ASP A 9 17.79 -2.75 -23.57
CA ASP A 9 17.33 -2.09 -22.35
C ASP A 9 16.43 -2.99 -21.50
N ALA A 10 15.52 -3.74 -22.13
CA ALA A 10 14.68 -4.72 -21.43
C ALA A 10 15.52 -5.88 -20.86
N LEU A 11 16.57 -6.30 -21.56
CA LEU A 11 17.50 -7.33 -21.07
C LEU A 11 18.33 -6.82 -19.88
N LEU A 12 18.84 -5.58 -19.95
CA LEU A 12 19.56 -4.94 -18.84
C LEU A 12 18.64 -4.73 -17.63
N ALA A 13 17.39 -4.33 -17.85
CA ALA A 13 16.39 -4.19 -16.79
C ALA A 13 16.12 -5.53 -16.09
N ARG A 14 15.97 -6.63 -16.84
CA ARG A 14 15.80 -7.98 -16.29
C ARG A 14 16.98 -8.44 -15.44
N LEU A 15 18.21 -8.13 -15.85
CA LEU A 15 19.41 -8.46 -15.07
C LEU A 15 19.44 -7.68 -13.75
N LYS A 16 19.16 -6.37 -13.81
CA LYS A 16 19.08 -5.53 -12.61
C LYS A 16 17.96 -5.93 -11.65
N GLU A 17 16.83 -6.45 -12.15
CA GLU A 17 15.74 -6.97 -11.30
C GLU A 17 16.10 -8.27 -10.56
N LYS A 18 16.92 -9.14 -11.16
CA LYS A 18 17.32 -10.41 -10.53
C LYS A 18 18.22 -10.22 -9.31
N ASP A 19 19.11 -9.23 -9.37
CA ASP A 19 20.10 -8.98 -8.32
C ASP A 19 19.60 -8.00 -7.24
N ARG A 20 18.37 -7.48 -7.38
CA ARG A 20 17.79 -6.54 -6.42
C ARG A 20 17.15 -7.29 -5.24
N ALA A 21 17.36 -6.77 -4.03
CA ALA A 21 16.59 -7.17 -2.86
C ALA A 21 15.09 -6.99 -3.12
N ARG A 22 14.30 -7.91 -2.55
CA ARG A 22 12.85 -7.97 -2.75
C ARG A 22 12.11 -7.48 -1.53
N LEU A 23 11.06 -6.71 -1.76
CA LEU A 23 10.18 -6.16 -0.76
C LEU A 23 8.78 -6.79 -0.88
N ARG A 24 8.33 -7.45 0.18
CA ARG A 24 6.98 -7.98 0.31
C ARG A 24 6.21 -7.19 1.35
N ILE A 25 5.08 -6.61 0.97
CA ILE A 25 4.25 -5.77 1.86
C ILE A 25 2.91 -6.46 2.13
N TYR A 26 2.58 -6.65 3.40
CA TYR A 26 1.28 -7.11 3.86
C TYR A 26 0.40 -5.90 4.20
N ILE A 27 -0.63 -5.67 3.39
CA ILE A 27 -1.58 -4.58 3.58
C ILE A 27 -2.82 -5.11 4.28
N GLY A 28 -3.33 -4.35 5.26
CA GLY A 28 -4.57 -4.67 5.95
C GLY A 28 -5.49 -3.47 6.12
N ALA A 29 -6.79 -3.71 6.14
CA ALA A 29 -7.79 -2.66 6.32
C ALA A 29 -7.73 -2.00 7.72
N ALA A 30 -7.36 -2.76 8.75
CA ALA A 30 -7.39 -2.31 10.13
C ALA A 30 -6.45 -3.14 11.03
N PRO A 31 -6.13 -2.65 12.24
CA PRO A 31 -5.49 -3.46 13.27
C PRO A 31 -6.30 -4.73 13.57
N GLY A 32 -5.60 -5.86 13.72
CA GLY A 32 -6.23 -7.14 14.08
C GLY A 32 -6.74 -8.00 12.91
N VAL A 33 -6.55 -7.58 11.65
CA VAL A 33 -6.85 -8.45 10.48
C VAL A 33 -5.93 -9.68 10.44
N GLY A 34 -4.73 -9.58 11.01
CA GLY A 34 -3.76 -10.69 11.11
C GLY A 34 -2.49 -10.53 10.27
N LYS A 35 -2.11 -9.30 9.89
CA LYS A 35 -0.91 -9.02 9.07
C LYS A 35 0.36 -9.68 9.63
N THR A 36 0.66 -9.41 10.91
CA THR A 36 1.81 -9.96 11.64
C THR A 36 1.80 -11.50 11.64
N TYR A 37 0.63 -12.10 11.90
CA TYR A 37 0.48 -13.56 11.92
C TYR A 37 0.71 -14.18 10.52
N ALA A 38 0.16 -13.56 9.48
CA ALA A 38 0.37 -14.00 8.11
C ALA A 38 1.84 -13.87 7.67
N MET A 39 2.48 -12.78 8.07
CA MET A 39 3.89 -12.49 7.80
C MET A 39 4.82 -13.49 8.51
N LEU A 40 4.58 -13.78 9.79
CA LEU A 40 5.35 -14.78 10.54
C LEU A 40 5.14 -16.21 10.03
N ARG A 41 3.91 -16.57 9.65
CA ARG A 41 3.64 -17.88 9.03
C ARG A 41 4.44 -18.08 7.75
N GLU A 42 4.56 -17.03 6.94
CA GLU A 42 5.39 -17.07 5.73
C GLU A 42 6.89 -17.11 6.07
N ALA A 43 7.34 -16.39 7.09
CA ALA A 43 8.72 -16.46 7.57
C ALA A 43 9.11 -17.90 7.97
N HIS A 44 8.22 -18.63 8.67
CA HIS A 44 8.39 -20.05 8.96
C HIS A 44 8.43 -20.93 7.70
N ALA A 45 7.57 -20.65 6.72
CA ALA A 45 7.56 -21.38 5.45
C ALA A 45 8.86 -21.18 4.67
N LEU A 46 9.49 -20.01 4.75
CA LEU A 46 10.77 -19.71 4.13
C LEU A 46 11.93 -20.37 4.89
N ARG A 47 11.92 -20.31 6.23
CA ARG A 47 12.90 -21.00 7.07
C ARG A 47 12.88 -22.51 6.89
N SER A 48 11.70 -23.12 6.72
CA SER A 48 11.60 -24.57 6.45
C SER A 48 12.12 -24.99 5.07
N ARG A 49 12.46 -24.02 4.20
CA ARG A 49 13.17 -24.22 2.93
C ARG A 49 14.65 -23.82 3.03
N ASP A 50 15.19 -23.81 4.25
CA ASP A 50 16.57 -23.49 4.58
C ASP A 50 17.02 -22.07 4.16
N LEU A 51 16.07 -21.12 4.09
CA LEU A 51 16.38 -19.70 3.90
C LEU A 51 16.73 -19.05 5.25
N ASP A 52 17.70 -18.15 5.22
CA ASP A 52 18.15 -17.39 6.39
C ASP A 52 17.18 -16.24 6.70
N VAL A 53 16.27 -16.48 7.63
CA VAL A 53 15.21 -15.54 8.03
C VAL A 53 15.40 -15.09 9.46
N VAL A 54 15.47 -13.78 9.66
CA VAL A 54 15.54 -13.15 10.99
C VAL A 54 14.38 -12.18 11.21
N ILE A 55 14.00 -11.99 12.47
CA ILE A 55 13.07 -10.97 12.89
C ILE A 55 13.88 -9.74 13.31
N GLY A 56 13.70 -8.64 12.58
CA GLY A 56 14.26 -7.34 12.95
C GLY A 56 13.35 -6.63 13.95
N LEU A 57 12.04 -6.65 13.69
CA LEU A 57 11.04 -6.09 14.59
C LEU A 57 9.67 -6.71 14.38
N ILE A 58 9.03 -7.15 15.46
CA ILE A 58 7.62 -7.55 15.50
C ILE A 58 6.96 -6.96 16.73
N GLU A 59 5.75 -6.44 16.54
CA GLU A 59 4.86 -6.02 17.63
C GLU A 59 3.75 -7.05 17.85
N THR A 60 3.87 -7.84 18.92
CA THR A 60 2.89 -8.88 19.24
C THR A 60 1.66 -8.31 19.96
N TYR A 61 1.80 -7.14 20.59
CA TYR A 61 0.78 -6.50 21.44
C TYR A 61 0.19 -7.44 22.50
N GLY A 62 0.98 -8.40 23.00
CA GLY A 62 0.57 -9.39 24.01
C GLY A 62 -0.35 -10.49 23.49
N ARG A 63 -0.33 -10.77 22.18
CA ARG A 63 -1.09 -11.87 21.58
C ARG A 63 -0.29 -13.17 21.70
N GLN A 64 -0.74 -14.06 22.59
CA GLN A 64 -0.12 -15.37 22.83
C GLN A 64 0.12 -16.18 21.55
N ASP A 65 -0.84 -16.19 20.63
CA ASP A 65 -0.71 -16.92 19.35
C ASP A 65 0.41 -16.35 18.46
N THR A 66 0.67 -15.03 18.53
CA THR A 66 1.76 -14.38 17.81
C THR A 66 3.09 -14.59 18.54
N ASP A 67 3.10 -14.49 19.88
CA ASP A 67 4.29 -14.76 20.70
C ASP A 67 4.80 -16.19 20.47
N ALA A 68 3.89 -17.17 20.38
CA ALA A 68 4.23 -18.56 20.08
C ALA A 68 4.94 -18.72 18.72
N GLN A 69 4.62 -17.89 17.73
CA GLN A 69 5.28 -17.93 16.42
C GLN A 69 6.69 -17.32 16.43
N LEU A 70 7.11 -16.62 17.50
CA LEU A 70 8.45 -16.05 17.57
C LEU A 70 9.52 -17.08 17.97
N GLN A 71 9.14 -18.16 18.67
CA GLN A 71 10.09 -19.03 19.37
C GLN A 71 11.10 -19.73 18.45
N ASP A 72 10.71 -20.03 17.21
CA ASP A 72 11.56 -20.74 16.25
C ASP A 72 12.20 -19.81 15.21
N LEU A 73 12.14 -18.48 15.37
CA LEU A 73 12.78 -17.51 14.48
C LEU A 73 13.89 -16.76 15.22
N GLU A 74 15.02 -16.52 14.55
CA GLU A 74 16.10 -15.71 15.14
C GLU A 74 15.60 -14.27 15.29
N LEU A 75 15.71 -13.70 16.50
CA LEU A 75 15.27 -12.34 16.80
C LEU A 75 16.49 -11.45 17.04
N ILE A 76 16.62 -10.38 16.26
CA ILE A 76 17.61 -9.34 16.50
C ILE A 76 17.16 -8.53 17.72
N PRO A 77 18.00 -8.38 18.76
CA PRO A 77 17.66 -7.57 19.93
C PRO A 77 17.35 -6.13 19.53
N ARG A 78 16.33 -5.56 20.16
CA ARG A 78 15.94 -4.16 19.95
C ARG A 78 16.99 -3.23 20.53
N LYS A 79 17.22 -2.10 19.86
CA LYS A 79 18.09 -1.04 20.35
C LYS A 79 17.34 -0.22 21.39
N VAL A 80 17.95 -0.07 22.56
CA VAL A 80 17.41 0.79 23.63
C VAL A 80 17.83 2.23 23.39
N VAL A 81 16.88 3.16 23.43
CA VAL A 81 17.07 4.59 23.19
C VAL A 81 16.45 5.39 24.33
N ASP A 82 17.26 6.19 25.01
CA ASP A 82 16.76 7.10 26.04
C ASP A 82 16.32 8.42 25.42
N TYR A 83 15.03 8.74 25.53
CA TYR A 83 14.46 9.97 24.99
C TYR A 83 13.54 10.66 26.01
N ARG A 84 13.87 11.92 26.35
CA ARG A 84 13.14 12.75 27.33
C ARG A 84 12.90 12.07 28.69
N GLY A 85 13.87 11.26 29.14
CA GLY A 85 13.79 10.53 30.40
C GLY A 85 12.92 9.27 30.37
N ALA A 86 12.44 8.85 29.19
CA ALA A 86 11.80 7.57 28.97
C ALA A 86 12.72 6.65 28.14
N THR A 87 12.84 5.40 28.57
CA THR A 87 13.54 4.36 27.82
C THR A 87 12.58 3.80 26.77
N MET A 88 12.97 3.90 25.51
CA MET A 88 12.24 3.39 24.36
C MET A 88 13.04 2.31 23.64
N GLU A 89 12.37 1.48 22.85
CA GLU A 89 12.99 0.43 22.06
C GLU A 89 12.73 0.68 20.58
N GLU A 90 13.74 0.47 19.75
CA GLU A 90 13.66 0.57 18.29
C GLU A 90 14.31 -0.63 17.60
N MET A 91 14.00 -0.79 16.31
CA MET A 91 14.69 -1.77 15.46
C MET A 91 16.18 -1.43 15.35
N ASP A 92 17.05 -2.43 15.56
CA ASP A 92 18.49 -2.26 15.38
C ASP A 92 18.90 -2.54 13.93
N VAL A 93 18.82 -1.49 13.11
CA VAL A 93 19.19 -1.55 11.68
C VAL A 93 20.64 -1.96 11.49
N GLU A 94 21.56 -1.44 12.32
CA GLU A 94 22.98 -1.73 12.19
C GLU A 94 23.28 -3.20 12.53
N ALA A 95 22.60 -3.76 13.54
CA ALA A 95 22.70 -5.19 13.85
C ALA A 95 22.16 -6.08 12.72
N ILE A 96 21.03 -5.70 12.09
CA ILE A 96 20.48 -6.41 10.92
C ILE A 96 21.49 -6.38 9.76
N LEU A 97 22.05 -5.20 9.46
CA LEU A 97 23.03 -5.03 8.40
C LEU A 97 24.31 -5.82 8.67
N ALA A 98 24.80 -5.86 9.91
CA ALA A 98 25.96 -6.63 10.30
C ALA A 98 25.72 -8.15 10.23
N ARG A 99 24.49 -8.60 10.52
CA ARG A 99 24.10 -10.02 10.44
C ARG A 99 23.89 -10.53 9.01
N THR A 100 23.65 -9.62 8.06
CA THR A 100 23.45 -9.91 6.63
C THR A 100 22.52 -11.11 6.36
N PRO A 101 21.29 -11.16 6.92
CA PRO A 101 20.36 -12.23 6.65
C PRO A 101 19.91 -12.22 5.19
N GLN A 102 19.39 -13.34 4.69
CA GLN A 102 18.72 -13.31 3.39
C GLN A 102 17.41 -12.52 3.47
N ILE A 103 16.65 -12.71 4.54
CA ILE A 103 15.32 -12.12 4.72
C ILE A 103 15.18 -11.56 6.14
N VAL A 104 14.67 -10.33 6.26
CA VAL A 104 14.28 -9.76 7.55
C VAL A 104 12.80 -9.41 7.60
N VAL A 105 12.18 -9.70 8.75
CA VAL A 105 10.79 -9.37 9.06
C VAL A 105 10.73 -8.07 9.88
N VAL A 106 9.98 -7.09 9.40
CA VAL A 106 9.85 -5.75 10.01
C VAL A 106 8.38 -5.31 10.04
N ASP A 107 7.75 -5.32 11.21
CA ASP A 107 6.38 -4.83 11.39
C ASP A 107 6.30 -3.29 11.49
N GLU A 108 5.08 -2.75 11.43
CA GLU A 108 4.77 -1.33 11.61
C GLU A 108 5.55 -0.39 10.67
N LEU A 109 5.47 -0.63 9.36
CA LEU A 109 6.18 0.15 8.33
C LEU A 109 5.97 1.68 8.46
N ALA A 110 4.78 2.09 8.92
CA ALA A 110 4.40 3.49 9.04
C ALA A 110 4.94 4.21 10.27
N HIS A 111 5.59 3.50 11.20
CA HIS A 111 6.07 4.04 12.47
C HIS A 111 6.97 5.26 12.28
N THR A 112 6.84 6.23 13.18
CA THR A 112 7.82 7.33 13.32
C THR A 112 8.83 6.96 14.39
N ASN A 113 10.09 6.82 13.99
CA ASN A 113 11.16 6.40 14.86
C ASN A 113 11.40 7.41 16.01
N VAL A 114 11.94 6.91 17.12
CA VAL A 114 12.32 7.77 18.26
C VAL A 114 13.31 8.85 17.81
N PRO A 115 13.12 10.14 18.18
CA PRO A 115 14.04 11.21 17.79
C PRO A 115 15.49 10.93 18.22
N GLY A 116 16.43 11.16 17.30
CA GLY A 116 17.83 10.75 17.46
C GLY A 116 18.17 9.40 16.82
N SER A 117 17.16 8.69 16.29
CA SER A 117 17.37 7.56 15.37
C SER A 117 18.01 8.02 14.06
N ARG A 118 18.54 7.04 13.31
CA ARG A 118 19.18 7.27 12.00
C ARG A 118 18.25 7.97 11.02
N HIS A 119 17.02 7.48 10.94
CA HIS A 119 15.96 8.01 10.09
C HIS A 119 14.73 8.40 10.92
N GLU A 120 13.91 9.31 10.39
CA GLU A 120 12.66 9.71 11.04
C GLU A 120 11.57 8.64 10.88
N LYS A 121 11.57 7.91 9.76
CA LYS A 121 10.52 6.95 9.43
C LYS A 121 11.08 5.54 9.25
N ARG A 122 10.38 4.54 9.78
CA ARG A 122 10.79 3.13 9.67
C ARG A 122 10.87 2.63 8.22
N TYR A 123 10.05 3.17 7.32
CA TYR A 123 10.15 2.82 5.91
C TYR A 123 11.51 3.22 5.32
N GLU A 124 12.18 4.26 5.83
CA GLU A 124 13.53 4.66 5.39
C GLU A 124 14.57 3.66 5.87
N ASP A 125 14.44 3.14 7.09
CA ASP A 125 15.28 2.03 7.58
C ASP A 125 15.12 0.79 6.70
N VAL A 126 13.88 0.47 6.29
CA VAL A 126 13.60 -0.63 5.35
C VAL A 126 14.27 -0.38 4.01
N LEU A 127 14.33 0.87 3.52
CA LEU A 127 15.08 1.18 2.28
C LEU A 127 16.57 0.91 2.44
N ASP A 128 17.18 1.26 3.57
CA ASP A 128 18.60 0.98 3.84
C ASP A 128 18.88 -0.52 3.83
N ILE A 129 18.02 -1.33 4.48
CA ILE A 129 18.11 -2.79 4.49
C ILE A 129 18.01 -3.37 3.07
N LEU A 130 17.03 -2.90 2.28
CA LEU A 130 16.88 -3.33 0.88
C LEU A 130 18.09 -2.94 0.03
N ASN A 131 18.65 -1.75 0.25
CA ASN A 131 19.83 -1.27 -0.48
C ASN A 131 21.09 -2.09 -0.15
N ALA A 132 21.13 -2.72 1.03
CA ALA A 132 22.19 -3.65 1.42
C ALA A 132 22.02 -5.07 0.81
N GLY A 133 20.98 -5.31 0.00
CA GLY A 133 20.75 -6.60 -0.64
C GLY A 133 19.90 -7.58 0.18
N ILE A 134 19.35 -7.16 1.32
CA ILE A 134 18.55 -8.01 2.22
C ILE A 134 17.07 -7.92 1.82
N HIS A 135 16.40 -9.05 1.63
CA HIS A 135 14.96 -9.07 1.35
C HIS A 135 14.16 -8.65 2.60
N VAL A 136 13.06 -7.92 2.41
CA VAL A 136 12.24 -7.44 3.54
C VAL A 136 10.80 -7.89 3.40
N MET A 137 10.27 -8.45 4.49
CA MET A 137 8.83 -8.67 4.68
C MET A 137 8.31 -7.66 5.70
N THR A 138 7.32 -6.86 5.31
CA THR A 138 6.78 -5.81 6.19
C THR A 138 5.26 -5.73 6.15
N ALA A 139 4.67 -5.01 7.10
CA ALA A 139 3.22 -4.88 7.22
C ALA A 139 2.80 -3.42 7.48
N VAL A 140 1.67 -3.04 6.87
CA VAL A 140 1.09 -1.69 7.01
C VAL A 140 -0.43 -1.74 6.96
N ASN A 141 -1.11 -0.87 7.70
CA ASN A 141 -2.55 -0.67 7.50
C ASN A 141 -2.80 0.38 6.43
N ILE A 142 -3.88 0.21 5.66
CA ILE A 142 -4.25 1.11 4.56
C ILE A 142 -4.40 2.59 4.98
N GLN A 143 -4.75 2.81 6.24
CA GLN A 143 -4.91 4.14 6.82
C GLN A 143 -3.64 5.00 6.85
N HIS A 144 -2.48 4.36 6.72
CA HIS A 144 -1.19 5.04 6.76
C HIS A 144 -0.69 5.48 5.39
N LEU A 145 -1.36 5.10 4.29
CA LEU A 145 -1.01 5.64 2.98
C LEU A 145 -1.38 7.11 2.89
N GLU A 146 -0.47 7.94 2.41
CA GLU A 146 -0.62 9.39 2.37
C GLU A 146 -1.84 9.81 1.55
N THR A 147 -2.02 9.24 0.36
CA THR A 147 -3.16 9.59 -0.51
C THR A 147 -4.52 9.23 0.09
N LEU A 148 -4.56 8.27 1.01
CA LEU A 148 -5.80 7.78 1.63
C LEU A 148 -6.11 8.47 2.96
N ASN A 149 -5.19 9.26 3.50
CA ASN A 149 -5.34 9.90 4.82
C ASN A 149 -6.63 10.75 4.90
N ASP A 150 -6.90 11.59 3.90
CA ASP A 150 -8.11 12.44 3.86
C ASP A 150 -9.40 11.64 3.69
N ALA A 151 -9.36 10.54 2.94
CA ALA A 151 -10.51 9.65 2.81
C ALA A 151 -10.81 8.95 4.15
N VAL A 152 -9.77 8.44 4.80
CA VAL A 152 -9.85 7.76 6.09
C VAL A 152 -10.29 8.72 7.19
N ALA A 153 -9.79 9.95 7.23
CA ALA A 153 -10.15 10.95 8.22
C ALA A 153 -11.63 11.35 8.10
N ARG A 154 -12.16 11.48 6.88
CA ARG A 154 -13.59 11.75 6.66
C ARG A 154 -14.50 10.64 7.16
N VAL A 155 -14.06 9.39 7.03
CA VAL A 155 -14.84 8.21 7.43
C VAL A 155 -14.73 7.97 8.93
N THR A 156 -13.51 7.99 9.47
CA THR A 156 -13.24 7.58 10.85
C THR A 156 -13.31 8.73 11.85
N GLY A 157 -13.21 9.99 11.38
CA GLY A 157 -13.05 11.17 12.22
C GLY A 157 -11.65 11.31 12.83
N VAL A 158 -10.73 10.38 12.52
CA VAL A 158 -9.37 10.34 13.08
C VAL A 158 -8.36 10.65 11.99
N ARG A 159 -7.53 11.67 12.21
CA ARG A 159 -6.38 11.95 11.35
C ARG A 159 -5.21 11.06 11.76
N VAL A 160 -4.68 10.31 10.79
CA VAL A 160 -3.50 9.47 10.99
C VAL A 160 -2.27 10.36 10.82
N ARG A 161 -1.39 10.39 11.83
CA ARG A 161 -0.16 11.21 11.80
C ARG A 161 1.01 10.47 11.18
N GLU A 162 1.06 9.16 11.42
CA GLU A 162 2.09 8.28 10.90
C GLU A 162 1.72 7.83 9.50
N THR A 163 2.45 8.30 8.50
CA THR A 163 2.18 8.00 7.10
C THR A 163 3.36 7.36 6.39
N VAL A 164 3.05 6.70 5.28
CA VAL A 164 4.00 6.15 4.32
C VAL A 164 3.63 6.70 2.94
N PRO A 165 4.58 7.28 2.19
CA PRO A 165 4.35 7.73 0.83
C PRO A 165 3.89 6.57 -0.05
N ASP A 166 2.88 6.79 -0.89
CA ASP A 166 2.37 5.78 -1.81
C ASP A 166 3.48 5.25 -2.74
N THR A 167 4.42 6.11 -3.15
CA THR A 167 5.62 5.74 -3.94
C THR A 167 6.49 4.64 -3.32
N PHE A 168 6.36 4.37 -2.02
CA PHE A 168 7.04 3.25 -1.38
C PHE A 168 6.41 1.90 -1.80
N LEU A 169 5.10 1.85 -2.06
CA LEU A 169 4.41 0.65 -2.54
C LEU A 169 4.89 0.26 -3.94
N ASP A 170 5.16 1.24 -4.81
CA ASP A 170 5.72 1.02 -6.15
C ASP A 170 7.03 0.22 -6.10
N ARG A 171 7.79 0.34 -5.00
CA ARG A 171 9.04 -0.41 -4.81
C ARG A 171 8.80 -1.88 -4.47
N ALA A 172 7.66 -2.23 -3.90
CA ALA A 172 7.33 -3.59 -3.49
C ALA A 172 7.39 -4.52 -4.70
N ASP A 173 7.91 -5.73 -4.52
CA ASP A 173 7.84 -6.78 -5.54
C ASP A 173 6.54 -7.55 -5.39
N GLU A 174 6.03 -7.66 -4.16
CA GLU A 174 4.80 -8.37 -3.84
C GLU A 174 3.96 -7.58 -2.83
N VAL A 175 2.67 -7.45 -3.11
CA VAL A 175 1.70 -6.83 -2.19
C VAL A 175 0.62 -7.85 -1.86
N ILE A 176 0.53 -8.21 -0.58
CA ILE A 176 -0.38 -9.24 -0.08
C ILE A 176 -1.49 -8.55 0.71
N ASN A 177 -2.74 -8.69 0.25
CA ASN A 177 -3.89 -8.27 1.02
C ASN A 177 -4.20 -9.27 2.14
N VAL A 178 -4.21 -8.79 3.39
CA VAL A 178 -4.65 -9.55 4.56
C VAL A 178 -6.02 -9.05 4.99
N ASP A 179 -7.04 -9.81 4.60
CA ASP A 179 -8.43 -9.46 4.82
C ASP A 179 -9.06 -10.20 6.00
N ALA A 180 -10.04 -9.56 6.63
CA ALA A 180 -10.92 -10.15 7.64
C ALA A 180 -12.29 -9.50 7.55
N THR A 181 -13.34 -10.25 7.85
CA THR A 181 -14.69 -9.67 7.81
C THR A 181 -14.88 -8.64 8.94
N VAL A 182 -15.80 -7.69 8.73
CA VAL A 182 -16.12 -6.67 9.74
C VAL A 182 -16.57 -7.30 11.06
N GLU A 183 -17.35 -8.38 10.98
CA GLU A 183 -17.83 -9.10 12.18
C GLU A 183 -16.70 -9.87 12.87
N GLU A 184 -15.78 -10.48 12.12
CA GLU A 184 -14.58 -11.11 12.69
C GLU A 184 -13.72 -10.09 13.45
N LEU A 185 -13.43 -8.93 12.86
CA LEU A 185 -12.64 -7.89 13.52
C LEU A 185 -13.31 -7.39 14.80
N ARG A 186 -14.62 -7.13 14.76
CA ARG A 186 -15.36 -6.71 15.95
C ARG A 186 -15.40 -7.82 17.01
N THR A 187 -15.48 -9.07 16.61
CA THR A 187 -15.43 -10.22 17.53
C THR A 187 -14.05 -10.34 18.17
N ARG A 188 -12.97 -10.25 17.40
CA ARG A 188 -11.59 -10.24 17.91
C ARG A 188 -11.35 -9.08 18.87
N LEU A 189 -11.90 -7.90 18.57
CA LEU A 189 -11.82 -6.75 19.47
C LEU A 189 -12.53 -7.00 20.81
N ARG A 190 -13.77 -7.53 20.77
CA ARG A 190 -14.53 -7.89 22.00
C ARG A 190 -13.84 -8.98 22.84
N GLN A 191 -13.12 -9.89 22.19
CA GLN A 191 -12.32 -10.91 22.85
C GLN A 191 -10.99 -10.37 23.44
N GLY A 192 -10.71 -9.06 23.33
CA GLY A 192 -9.46 -8.47 23.82
C GLY A 192 -8.23 -8.84 22.99
N LYS A 193 -8.40 -9.40 21.78
CA LYS A 193 -7.28 -9.84 20.92
C LYS A 193 -6.61 -8.70 20.14
N ILE A 194 -7.20 -7.51 20.17
CA ILE A 194 -6.72 -6.33 19.41
C ILE A 194 -6.27 -5.22 20.35
N TYR A 195 -7.10 -4.89 21.36
CA TYR A 195 -6.80 -3.89 22.38
C TYR A 195 -7.08 -4.44 23.77
N LYS A 196 -6.46 -3.82 24.77
CA LYS A 196 -6.76 -4.08 26.18
C LYS A 196 -8.23 -3.77 26.50
N PRO A 197 -8.86 -4.50 27.45
CA PRO A 197 -10.30 -4.42 27.72
C PRO A 197 -10.81 -2.99 27.95
N GLU A 198 -10.01 -2.11 28.56
CA GLU A 198 -10.42 -0.75 28.91
C GLU A 198 -10.67 0.13 27.67
N LYS A 199 -10.04 -0.20 26.54
CA LYS A 199 -10.16 0.56 25.28
C LYS A 199 -11.17 -0.05 24.30
N VAL A 200 -11.75 -1.22 24.60
CA VAL A 200 -12.61 -1.97 23.68
C VAL A 200 -13.88 -1.19 23.32
N GLU A 201 -14.62 -0.71 24.32
CA GLU A 201 -15.88 0.02 24.10
C GLU A 201 -15.66 1.34 23.34
N GLN A 202 -14.62 2.09 23.70
CA GLN A 202 -14.24 3.31 22.99
C GLN A 202 -13.83 3.01 21.54
N ALA A 203 -13.11 1.91 21.29
CA ALA A 203 -12.72 1.53 19.94
C ALA A 203 -13.93 1.10 19.09
N LEU A 204 -14.86 0.31 19.65
CA LEU A 204 -16.09 -0.15 18.98
C LEU A 204 -17.03 1.01 18.61
N THR A 205 -17.08 2.04 19.45
CA THR A 205 -17.87 3.25 19.25
C THR A 205 -17.18 4.31 18.41
N ASN A 206 -15.92 4.12 17.98
CA ASN A 206 -15.20 5.06 17.12
C ASN A 206 -14.64 4.35 15.88
N PHE A 207 -13.36 3.99 15.89
CA PHE A 207 -12.66 3.43 14.73
C PHE A 207 -13.29 2.11 14.23
N PHE A 208 -13.72 1.22 15.14
CA PHE A 208 -14.25 -0.11 14.81
C PHE A 208 -15.77 -0.14 14.58
N ARG A 209 -16.39 1.01 14.28
CA ARG A 209 -17.78 1.04 13.78
C ARG A 209 -17.89 0.26 12.47
N LYS A 210 -19.03 -0.43 12.25
CA LYS A 210 -19.24 -1.25 11.06
C LYS A 210 -19.01 -0.48 9.76
N GLY A 211 -19.58 0.73 9.64
CA GLY A 211 -19.40 1.57 8.45
C GLY A 211 -17.94 1.96 8.18
N ASN A 212 -17.18 2.25 9.24
CA ASN A 212 -15.77 2.59 9.13
C ASN A 212 -14.96 1.38 8.63
N LEU A 213 -15.13 0.22 9.25
CA LEU A 213 -14.43 -1.01 8.86
C LEU A 213 -14.79 -1.47 7.44
N SER A 214 -16.07 -1.36 7.05
CA SER A 214 -16.50 -1.66 5.67
C SER A 214 -15.79 -0.76 4.66
N THR A 215 -15.71 0.54 4.95
CA THR A 215 -15.06 1.51 4.06
C THR A 215 -13.55 1.29 4.00
N LEU A 216 -12.89 1.06 5.13
CA LEU A 216 -11.46 0.76 5.18
C LEU A 216 -11.13 -0.55 4.43
N ARG A 217 -12.00 -1.56 4.52
CA ARG A 217 -11.86 -2.81 3.77
C ARG A 217 -11.99 -2.58 2.27
N GLU A 218 -12.96 -1.78 1.84
CA GLU A 218 -13.10 -1.38 0.44
C GLU A 218 -11.87 -0.63 -0.06
N LEU A 219 -11.36 0.33 0.72
CA LEU A 219 -10.15 1.09 0.37
C LEU A 219 -8.93 0.16 0.25
N ALA A 220 -8.76 -0.79 1.18
CA ALA A 220 -7.66 -1.74 1.13
C ALA A 220 -7.72 -2.65 -0.10
N LEU A 221 -8.90 -3.19 -0.42
CA LEU A 221 -9.09 -4.03 -1.60
C LEU A 221 -8.83 -3.26 -2.89
N ARG A 222 -9.29 -2.01 -2.98
CA ARG A 222 -9.06 -1.15 -4.14
C ARG A 222 -7.58 -0.83 -4.32
N ALA A 223 -6.90 -0.39 -3.25
CA ALA A 223 -5.48 -0.05 -3.33
C ALA A 223 -4.61 -1.26 -3.75
N VAL A 224 -4.90 -2.46 -3.23
CA VAL A 224 -4.18 -3.67 -3.66
C VAL A 224 -4.50 -4.03 -5.11
N ALA A 225 -5.75 -3.86 -5.56
CA ALA A 225 -6.12 -4.11 -6.95
C ALA A 225 -5.41 -3.15 -7.92
N ASP A 226 -5.35 -1.86 -7.58
CA ASP A 226 -4.67 -0.83 -8.37
C ASP A 226 -3.17 -1.18 -8.51
N GLU A 227 -2.49 -1.48 -7.39
CA GLU A 227 -1.07 -1.86 -7.36
C GLU A 227 -0.75 -3.14 -8.16
N VAL A 228 -1.58 -4.19 -8.01
CA VAL A 228 -1.42 -5.43 -8.77
C VAL A 228 -1.66 -5.18 -10.27
N GLY A 229 -2.59 -4.29 -10.61
CA GLY A 229 -2.88 -3.88 -11.97
C GLY A 229 -1.69 -3.19 -12.63
N GLU A 230 -1.09 -2.20 -11.96
CA GLU A 230 0.08 -1.46 -12.46
C GLU A 230 1.28 -2.38 -12.68
N LYS A 231 1.57 -3.29 -11.74
CA LYS A 231 2.62 -4.30 -11.89
C LYS A 231 2.39 -5.24 -13.06
N ALA A 232 1.16 -5.73 -13.22
CA ALA A 232 0.81 -6.61 -14.33
C ALA A 232 0.91 -5.90 -15.68
N ALA A 233 0.63 -4.59 -15.74
CA ALA A 233 0.81 -3.77 -16.94
C ALA A 233 2.31 -3.58 -17.26
N SER A 234 3.10 -3.16 -16.27
CA SER A 234 4.54 -2.94 -16.43
C SER A 234 5.29 -4.23 -16.81
N TYR A 235 4.95 -5.37 -16.19
CA TYR A 235 5.52 -6.67 -16.56
C TYR A 235 5.21 -7.03 -18.03
N ARG A 236 3.95 -6.86 -18.47
CA ARG A 236 3.57 -7.15 -19.86
C ARG A 236 4.33 -6.27 -20.85
N GLU A 237 4.47 -4.98 -20.56
CA GLU A 237 5.23 -4.05 -21.39
C GLU A 237 6.70 -4.47 -21.50
N ARG A 238 7.35 -4.81 -20.37
CA ARG A 238 8.74 -5.31 -20.35
C ARG A 238 8.93 -6.61 -21.13
N GLU A 239 7.96 -7.52 -21.04
CA GLU A 239 7.98 -8.81 -21.72
C GLU A 239 7.54 -8.72 -23.20
N GLY A 240 7.14 -7.53 -23.68
CA GLY A 240 6.59 -7.36 -25.03
C GLY A 240 5.28 -8.10 -25.26
N LEU A 241 4.53 -8.39 -24.19
CA LEU A 241 3.25 -9.06 -24.23
C LEU A 241 2.13 -8.07 -24.57
N GLU A 242 1.09 -8.56 -25.23
CA GLU A 242 -0.13 -7.78 -25.45
C GLU A 242 -0.68 -7.26 -24.11
N PRO A 243 -1.18 -6.00 -24.06
CA PRO A 243 -1.84 -5.45 -22.88
C PRO A 243 -2.94 -6.40 -22.38
N ALA A 244 -3.23 -6.36 -21.07
CA ALA A 244 -4.25 -7.22 -20.48
C ALA A 244 -5.56 -7.16 -21.29
N LEU A 245 -6.21 -8.32 -21.48
CA LEU A 245 -7.39 -8.50 -22.33
C LEU A 245 -8.60 -7.62 -21.98
N ILE A 246 -8.56 -6.92 -20.85
CA ILE A 246 -9.57 -5.95 -20.43
C ILE A 246 -8.87 -4.61 -20.16
N PRO A 247 -8.62 -3.77 -21.18
CA PRO A 247 -8.47 -2.36 -20.89
C PRO A 247 -9.88 -1.83 -20.61
N GLU A 248 -10.19 -1.56 -19.34
CA GLU A 248 -11.29 -0.63 -19.06
C GLU A 248 -10.97 0.67 -19.83
N ARG A 249 -11.95 1.20 -20.55
CA ARG A 249 -11.82 2.47 -21.28
C ARG A 249 -12.78 3.44 -20.64
N VAL A 250 -12.27 4.59 -20.24
CA VAL A 250 -13.11 5.62 -19.61
C VAL A 250 -13.59 6.57 -20.70
N MET A 251 -14.89 6.61 -20.93
CA MET A 251 -15.51 7.60 -21.81
C MET A 251 -16.12 8.71 -20.97
N VAL A 252 -15.70 9.94 -21.22
CA VAL A 252 -16.13 11.12 -20.49
C VAL A 252 -17.02 11.94 -21.41
N CYS A 253 -18.33 11.84 -21.18
CA CYS A 253 -19.30 12.63 -21.92
C CYS A 253 -19.30 14.06 -21.38
N MET A 254 -18.82 15.01 -22.19
CA MET A 254 -18.82 16.42 -21.87
C MET A 254 -19.92 17.16 -22.63
N SER A 255 -20.44 18.21 -22.00
CA SER A 255 -21.35 19.19 -22.61
C SER A 255 -20.59 20.48 -22.89
N SER A 256 -21.19 21.39 -23.66
CA SER A 256 -20.63 22.72 -23.96
C SER A 256 -20.62 23.70 -22.77
N ASN A 257 -21.22 23.33 -21.63
CA ASN A 257 -21.35 24.21 -20.47
C ASN A 257 -20.07 24.33 -19.61
N ALA A 258 -20.06 25.32 -18.71
CA ALA A 258 -18.95 25.61 -17.80
C ALA A 258 -18.57 24.48 -16.82
N LEU A 259 -19.35 23.40 -16.71
CA LEU A 259 -19.03 22.24 -15.86
C LEU A 259 -18.11 21.23 -16.55
N ALA A 260 -17.90 21.33 -17.87
CA ALA A 260 -17.09 20.41 -18.64
C ALA A 260 -15.67 20.17 -18.08
N PRO A 261 -14.90 21.19 -17.65
CA PRO A 261 -13.57 20.98 -17.06
C PRO A 261 -13.60 20.12 -15.79
N ARG A 262 -14.69 20.17 -15.01
CA ARG A 262 -14.84 19.36 -13.79
C ARG A 262 -15.10 17.90 -14.12
N VAL A 263 -15.89 17.64 -15.15
CA VAL A 263 -16.21 16.29 -15.63
C VAL A 263 -14.96 15.66 -16.26
N LEU A 264 -14.23 16.39 -17.09
CA LEU A 264 -12.95 15.95 -17.68
C LEU A 264 -11.89 15.62 -16.62
N ARG A 265 -11.66 16.51 -15.64
CA ARG A 265 -10.74 16.23 -14.52
C ARG A 265 -11.16 15.04 -13.67
N THR A 266 -12.46 14.79 -13.56
CA THR A 266 -12.97 13.62 -12.82
C THR A 266 -12.75 12.35 -13.62
N GLY A 267 -13.04 12.35 -14.92
CA GLY A 267 -12.81 11.23 -15.82
C GLY A 267 -11.34 10.88 -15.99
N ALA A 268 -10.46 11.86 -16.16
CA ALA A 268 -9.01 11.67 -16.22
C ALA A 268 -8.47 11.02 -14.93
N ARG A 269 -8.97 11.44 -13.76
CA ARG A 269 -8.61 10.86 -12.46
C ARG A 269 -9.13 9.43 -12.28
N ILE A 270 -10.33 9.12 -12.80
CA ILE A 270 -10.85 7.75 -12.82
C ILE A 270 -9.98 6.88 -13.75
N ALA A 271 -9.65 7.39 -14.93
CA ALA A 271 -8.81 6.69 -15.89
C ALA A 271 -7.40 6.41 -15.36
N GLY A 272 -6.80 7.38 -14.66
CA GLY A 272 -5.51 7.21 -14.00
C GLY A 272 -5.51 6.07 -12.99
N ARG A 273 -6.56 5.97 -12.15
CA ARG A 273 -6.72 4.87 -11.18
C ARG A 273 -6.88 3.50 -11.84
N LEU A 274 -7.51 3.46 -13.02
CA LEU A 274 -7.78 2.22 -13.74
C LEU A 274 -6.63 1.81 -14.68
N GLY A 275 -5.55 2.60 -14.77
CA GLY A 275 -4.52 2.43 -15.81
C GLY A 275 -5.11 2.48 -17.23
N ALA A 276 -6.24 3.18 -17.40
CA ALA A 276 -7.11 3.07 -18.57
C ALA A 276 -6.85 4.20 -19.58
N LYS A 277 -6.96 3.87 -20.87
CA LYS A 277 -7.13 4.91 -21.90
C LYS A 277 -8.48 5.59 -21.71
N TRP A 278 -8.50 6.91 -21.81
CA TRP A 278 -9.74 7.67 -21.72
C TRP A 278 -9.97 8.57 -22.91
N TYR A 279 -11.25 8.84 -23.16
CA TYR A 279 -11.73 9.62 -24.29
C TYR A 279 -12.70 10.67 -23.77
N ALA A 280 -12.51 11.92 -24.19
CA ALA A 280 -13.53 12.95 -24.05
C ALA A 280 -14.44 12.87 -25.28
N VAL A 281 -15.75 12.83 -25.05
CA VAL A 281 -16.76 12.80 -26.12
C VAL A 281 -17.72 13.96 -25.91
N TYR A 282 -17.79 14.82 -26.93
CA TYR A 282 -18.80 15.86 -27.05
C TYR A 282 -19.82 15.44 -28.12
N VAL A 283 -21.11 15.56 -27.80
CA VAL A 283 -22.20 15.30 -28.75
C VAL A 283 -22.80 16.63 -29.17
N GLU A 284 -22.58 17.01 -30.43
CA GLU A 284 -23.17 18.23 -31.00
C GLU A 284 -24.70 18.08 -31.11
N THR A 285 -25.43 18.99 -30.48
CA THR A 285 -26.89 19.06 -30.63
C THR A 285 -27.30 20.07 -31.72
N PRO A 286 -28.53 19.99 -32.28
CA PRO A 286 -28.99 20.96 -33.29
C PRO A 286 -28.97 22.44 -32.86
N LYS A 287 -28.97 22.70 -31.56
CA LYS A 287 -28.87 24.06 -30.97
C LYS A 287 -27.42 24.55 -30.86
N GLU A 288 -26.45 23.65 -30.92
CA GLU A 288 -25.03 23.94 -30.68
C GLU A 288 -24.19 23.80 -31.96
N ARG A 289 -24.85 23.69 -33.11
CA ARG A 289 -24.18 23.71 -34.42
C ARG A 289 -23.28 24.94 -34.55
N PRO A 290 -22.19 24.87 -35.35
CA PRO A 290 -21.39 26.03 -35.69
C PRO A 290 -22.27 27.21 -36.14
N GLY A 291 -22.16 28.34 -35.44
CA GLY A 291 -22.98 29.55 -35.66
C GLY A 291 -24.32 29.61 -34.91
N ARG A 292 -24.66 28.60 -34.11
CA ARG A 292 -25.86 28.56 -33.24
C ARG A 292 -25.56 28.39 -31.75
N ILE A 293 -24.39 27.83 -31.43
CA ILE A 293 -23.89 27.76 -30.05
C ILE A 293 -23.70 29.17 -29.46
N GLY A 294 -24.08 29.35 -28.19
CA GLY A 294 -23.86 30.61 -27.49
C GLY A 294 -22.36 30.91 -27.34
N PRO A 295 -21.91 32.18 -27.41
CA PRO A 295 -20.50 32.52 -27.29
C PRO A 295 -19.80 31.94 -26.04
N PRO A 296 -20.40 31.96 -24.83
CA PRO A 296 -19.78 31.40 -23.64
C PRO A 296 -19.59 29.88 -23.71
N ASP A 297 -20.56 29.17 -24.29
CA ASP A 297 -20.54 27.71 -24.42
C ASP A 297 -19.58 27.26 -25.53
N ALA A 298 -19.43 28.07 -26.60
CA ALA A 298 -18.48 27.83 -27.68
C ALA A 298 -17.02 27.99 -27.21
N GLU A 299 -16.75 29.04 -26.43
CA GLU A 299 -15.44 29.28 -25.84
C GLU A 299 -15.08 28.20 -24.82
N ALA A 300 -16.02 27.83 -23.95
CA ALA A 300 -15.84 26.72 -23.01
C ALA A 300 -15.58 25.40 -23.73
N LEU A 301 -16.28 25.09 -24.81
CA LEU A 301 -16.05 23.89 -25.60
C LEU A 301 -14.65 23.88 -26.22
N GLN A 302 -14.21 24.98 -26.85
CA GLN A 302 -12.87 25.08 -27.48
C GLN A 302 -11.71 24.95 -26.48
N GLN A 303 -11.89 25.39 -25.24
CA GLN A 303 -10.86 25.24 -24.19
C GLN A 303 -10.69 23.81 -23.67
N ASN A 304 -11.62 22.90 -24.02
CA ASN A 304 -11.72 21.56 -23.45
C ASN A 304 -11.65 20.42 -24.48
N ILE A 305 -11.50 20.74 -25.78
CA ILE A 305 -11.21 19.80 -26.88
C ILE A 305 -9.72 19.87 -27.19
#